data_AF-W1XIC0-F1
#
_entry.id   AF-W1XIC0-F1
#
_cell.length_a   1.000
_cell.length_b   1.000
_cell.length_c   1.000
_cell.angle_alpha   90.00
_cell.angle_beta   90.00
_cell.angle_gamma   90.00
#
_symmetry.space_group_name_H-M   'P 1'
#
loop_
_entity.id
_entity.type
_entity.pdbx_description
1 polymer ?
#
loop_
_entity_poly.entity_id
_entity_poly.type
_entity_poly.pdbx_seq_one_letter_code
_entity_poly.pdbx_strand_id
1 'polypeptide(L)' 'PWNFPFLMAAWKLAPALAAGCTVVIKPSSHTSLSLLELGDILKEILPPGVVNIVTGKGSKSGQYILDHPGFS' A
#
# COMPACT_ATOMS: atom_id res chain seq x y z
N PRO A 1 -9.18 -4.41 0.74
CA PRO A 1 -10.62 -4.15 1.02
C PRO A 1 -11.09 -2.88 0.30
N TRP A 2 -12.39 -2.72 0.07
CA TRP A 2 -12.97 -1.61 -0.71
C TRP A 2 -13.93 -0.73 0.09
N ASN A 3 -14.46 -1.21 1.21
CA ASN A 3 -15.52 -0.55 1.97
C ASN A 3 -15.02 0.66 2.79
N PHE A 4 -13.80 0.60 3.33
CA PHE A 4 -13.20 1.69 4.10
C PHE A 4 -11.74 1.92 3.68
N PRO A 5 -11.48 2.42 2.47
CA PRO A 5 -10.15 2.39 1.87
C PRO A 5 -9.08 3.11 2.71
N PHE A 6 -9.41 4.27 3.29
CA PHE A 6 -8.47 5.02 4.14
C PHE A 6 -8.21 4.32 5.48
N LEU A 7 -9.28 3.94 6.20
CA LEU A 7 -9.14 3.28 7.49
C LEU A 7 -8.36 1.96 7.39
N MET A 8 -8.67 1.16 6.37
CA MET A 8 -8.00 -0.12 6.13
C MET A 8 -6.52 0.05 5.75
N ALA A 9 -6.19 1.13 5.04
CA ALA A 9 -4.81 1.46 4.74
C ALA A 9 -4.07 1.91 6.00
N ALA A 10 -4.67 2.83 6.78
CA ALA A 10 -4.08 3.34 8.02
C ALA A 10 -3.78 2.21 9.02
N TRP A 11 -4.69 1.25 9.19
CA TRP A 11 -4.48 0.09 10.06
C TRP A 11 -3.31 -0.80 9.67
N LYS A 12 -2.89 -0.79 8.40
CA LYS A 12 -1.74 -1.57 7.91
C LYS A 12 -0.47 -0.73 7.91
N LEU A 13 -0.56 0.52 7.46
CA LEU A 13 0.58 1.42 7.34
C LEU A 13 1.10 1.86 8.70
N ALA A 14 0.23 2.29 9.62
CA ALA A 14 0.66 2.83 10.90
C ALA A 14 1.54 1.87 11.72
N PRO A 15 1.13 0.60 11.99
CA PRO A 15 1.98 -0.32 12.75
C PRO A 15 3.24 -0.75 11.97
N ALA A 16 3.17 -0.91 10.65
CA ALA A 16 4.35 -1.27 9.85
C ALA A 16 5.41 -0.17 9.84
N LEU A 17 4.99 1.08 9.70
CA LEU A 17 5.87 2.25 9.76
C LEU A 17 6.44 2.44 11.17
N ALA A 18 5.63 2.26 12.22
CA ALA A 18 6.09 2.32 13.61
C ALA A 18 7.13 1.23 13.93
N ALA A 19 7.03 0.06 13.29
CA ALA A 19 8.02 -1.02 13.39
C ALA A 19 9.30 -0.76 12.57
N GLY A 20 9.37 0.35 11.81
CA GLY A 20 10.52 0.68 10.95
C GLY A 20 10.56 -0.08 9.62
N CYS A 21 9.46 -0.71 9.22
CA CYS A 21 9.39 -1.42 7.94
C CYS A 21 9.15 -0.46 6.77
N THR A 22 9.69 -0.82 5.59
CA THR A 22 9.21 -0.29 4.32
C THR A 22 8.02 -1.12 3.83
N VAL A 23 7.07 -0.49 3.16
CA VAL A 23 5.80 -1.12 2.80
C VAL A 23 5.55 -1.01 1.30
N VAL A 24 5.14 -2.14 0.71
CA VAL A 24 4.47 -2.18 -0.60
C VAL A 24 3.02 -2.53 -0.37
N ILE A 25 2.11 -1.63 -0.74
CA ILE A 25 0.68 -1.80 -0.53
C ILE A 25 -0.08 -1.84 -1.86
N LYS A 26 -0.95 -2.83 -2.00
CA LYS A 26 -1.83 -2.99 -3.17
C LYS A 26 -3.28 -2.68 -2.79
N PRO A 27 -3.88 -1.56 -3.25
CA PRO A 27 -5.28 -1.28 -2.98
C PRO A 27 -6.22 -2.21 -3.75
N SER A 28 -7.49 -2.20 -3.36
CA SER A 28 -8.56 -2.78 -4.17
C SER A 28 -8.63 -2.07 -5.52
N SER A 29 -8.83 -2.83 -6.60
CA SER A 29 -8.98 -2.26 -7.95
C SER A 29 -10.21 -1.36 -8.07
N HIS A 30 -11.23 -1.54 -7.21
CA HIS A 30 -12.45 -0.72 -7.19
C HIS A 30 -12.27 0.63 -6.50
N THR A 31 -11.28 0.75 -5.60
CA THR A 31 -11.08 1.94 -4.76
C THR A 31 -9.61 2.31 -4.70
N SER A 32 -8.93 2.26 -5.86
CA SER A 32 -7.49 2.54 -5.95
C SER A 32 -7.18 4.03 -5.79
N LEU A 33 -8.06 4.91 -6.29
CA LEU A 33 -7.86 6.36 -6.25
C LEU A 33 -7.67 6.88 -4.83
N SER A 34 -8.50 6.43 -3.88
CA SER A 34 -8.36 6.86 -2.47
C SER A 34 -6.96 6.59 -1.91
N LEU A 35 -6.35 5.46 -2.25
CA LEU A 35 -5.00 5.16 -1.75
C LEU A 35 -3.93 5.94 -2.50
N LEU A 36 -4.12 6.21 -3.79
CA LEU A 36 -3.20 7.05 -4.57
C LEU A 36 -3.18 8.49 -4.04
N GLU A 37 -4.35 9.07 -3.74
CA GLU A 37 -4.46 10.39 -3.11
C GLU A 37 -3.75 10.43 -1.74
N LEU A 38 -3.92 9.39 -0.91
CA LEU A 38 -3.17 9.27 0.33
C LEU A 38 -1.65 9.19 0.06
N GLY A 39 -1.25 8.49 -0.99
CA GLY A 39 0.14 8.39 -1.42
C GLY A 39 0.76 9.74 -1.76
N ASP A 40 0.00 10.64 -2.39
CA ASP A 40 0.48 11.98 -2.70
C ASP A 40 0.73 12.81 -1.44
N ILE A 41 -0.15 12.71 -0.44
CA ILE A 41 0.08 13.33 0.88
C ILE A 41 1.32 12.72 1.56
N LEU A 42 1.47 11.39 1.51
CA LEU A 42 2.58 10.70 2.16
C LEU A 42 3.95 11.03 1.54
N LYS A 43 4.00 11.37 0.24
CA LYS A 43 5.24 11.79 -0.43
C LYS A 43 5.83 13.08 0.16
N GLU A 44 5.01 13.95 0.72
CA GLU A 44 5.46 15.20 1.36
C GLU A 44 6.01 14.97 2.77
N ILE A 45 5.70 13.83 3.38
CA ILE A 45 5.98 13.54 4.79
C ILE A 45 7.08 12.48 4.94
N LEU A 46 7.08 11.46 4.08
CA LEU A 46 7.95 10.29 4.21
C LEU A 46 9.08 10.31 3.16
N PRO A 47 10.27 9.77 3.50
CA PRO A 47 11.33 9.55 2.53
C PRO A 47 10.86 8.68 1.34
N PRO A 48 11.40 8.91 0.13
CA PRO A 48 11.11 8.07 -1.03
C PRO A 48 11.37 6.59 -0.75
N GLY A 49 10.43 5.74 -1.15
CA GLY A 49 10.55 4.28 -1.02
C GLY A 49 10.06 3.69 0.32
N VAL A 50 9.70 4.51 1.31
CA VAL A 50 9.15 4.02 2.58
C VAL A 50 7.75 3.42 2.39
N VAL A 51 6.89 4.09 1.63
CA VAL A 51 5.58 3.57 1.22
C VAL A 51 5.52 3.56 -0.31
N ASN A 52 5.27 2.38 -0.87
CA ASN A 52 5.14 2.15 -2.31
C ASN A 52 3.75 1.61 -2.60
N ILE A 53 3.04 2.25 -3.53
CA ILE A 53 1.67 1.87 -3.88
C ILE A 53 1.67 1.25 -5.27
N VAL A 54 1.24 -0.01 -5.35
CA VAL A 54 1.16 -0.75 -6.63
C VAL A 54 -0.30 -1.05 -6.95
N THR A 55 -0.78 -0.54 -8.08
CA THR A 55 -2.15 -0.81 -8.55
C THR A 55 -2.18 -1.99 -9.53
N GLY A 56 -3.38 -2.45 -9.88
CA GLY A 56 -3.58 -3.52 -10.85
C GLY A 56 -4.52 -4.64 -10.37
N LYS A 57 -4.81 -5.56 -11.28
CA LYS A 57 -5.68 -6.72 -11.04
C LYS A 57 -5.07 -7.62 -9.98
N GLY A 58 -5.89 -8.06 -9.02
CA GLY A 58 -5.46 -8.94 -7.93
C GLY A 58 -4.77 -10.22 -8.44
N SER A 59 -5.34 -10.84 -9.49
CA SER A 59 -4.78 -12.05 -10.12
C SER A 59 -3.41 -11.86 -10.78
N LYS A 60 -2.96 -10.61 -10.97
CA LYS A 60 -1.64 -10.30 -11.50
C LYS A 60 -0.79 -9.65 -10.43
N SER A 61 -0.98 -8.36 -10.15
CA SER A 61 -0.10 -7.65 -9.23
C SER A 61 -0.19 -8.15 -7.79
N GLY A 62 -1.35 -8.66 -7.36
CA GLY A 62 -1.46 -9.31 -6.05
C GLY A 62 -0.67 -10.61 -5.98
N GLN A 63 -0.81 -11.47 -6.98
CA GLN A 63 -0.08 -12.74 -7.05
C GLN A 63 1.43 -12.53 -7.11
N TYR A 64 1.90 -11.60 -7.95
CA TYR A 64 3.32 -11.25 -8.03
C TYR A 64 3.90 -10.77 -6.68
N ILE A 65 3.15 -9.99 -5.90
CA ILE A 65 3.61 -9.55 -4.58
C ILE A 65 3.75 -10.74 -3.63
N LEU A 66 2.82 -11.70 -3.67
CA LEU A 66 2.86 -12.89 -2.83
C LEU A 66 4.03 -13.82 -3.17
N ASP A 67 4.34 -13.97 -4.45
CA ASP A 67 5.39 -14.88 -4.92
C ASP A 67 6.79 -14.25 -4.88
N HIS A 68 6.91 -12.95 -4.60
CA HIS A 68 8.17 -12.23 -4.69
C HIS A 68 9.05 -12.49 -3.45
N PRO A 69 10.28 -13.02 -3.62
CA PRO A 69 11.12 -13.51 -2.52
C PRO A 69 11.64 -12.40 -1.60
N GLY A 70 11.55 -11.14 -2.02
CA GLY A 70 11.98 -9.98 -1.24
C GLY A 70 10.97 -9.47 -0.20
N PHE A 71 9.76 -10.04 -0.12
CA PHE A 71 8.84 -9.74 0.97
C PHE A 71 9.08 -10.69 2.13
N SER A 72 9.18 -10.12 3.34
CA SER A 72 9.31 -10.84 4.61
C SER A 72 7.96 -11.28 5.15
#